data_AF-A0A087UV06-F1
#
_entry.id   AF-A0A087UV06-F1
#
_cell.length_a   1.000
_cell.length_b   1.000
_cell.length_c   1.000
_cell.angle_alpha   90.00
_cell.angle_beta   90.00
_cell.angle_gamma   90.00
#
_symmetry.space_group_name_H-M   'P 1'
#
loop_
_entity.id
_entity.type
_entity.pdbx_description
1 polymer ?
#
loop_
_entity_poly.entity_id
_entity_poly.type
_entity_poly.pdbx_seq_one_letter_code
_entity_poly.pdbx_strand_id
1 'polypeptide(L)'
;MFSLRIVTVDSYQAFPVRGYDICYSDFRGSEIYKVPVIRVFGVTPAGQKGCIHVHGVFPYLSVKYKDVFPDADAKSSRKYMQELTLDIDKSLNVAARNASSHRHHVYKIIITK
;
A
#
# COMPACT_ATOMS: atom_id res chain seq x y z
N MET A 1 0.25 27.13 -13.90
CA MET A 1 -0.07 25.69 -13.72
C MET A 1 1.17 24.89 -14.07
N PHE A 2 1.59 23.96 -13.20
CA PHE A 2 2.73 23.07 -13.50
C PHE A 2 2.28 21.92 -14.41
N SER A 3 3.09 21.56 -15.40
CA SER A 3 2.82 20.45 -16.32
C SER A 3 4.11 19.75 -16.72
N LEU A 4 4.06 18.42 -16.80
CA LEU A 4 5.18 17.56 -17.16
C LEU A 4 4.66 16.45 -18.09
N ARG A 5 5.23 16.31 -19.28
CA ARG A 5 4.93 15.18 -20.18
C ARG A 5 5.60 13.93 -19.65
N ILE A 6 4.81 12.88 -19.43
CA ILE A 6 5.29 11.58 -18.94
C ILE A 6 6.16 10.91 -20.02
N VAL A 7 7.38 10.52 -19.65
CA VAL A 7 8.30 9.74 -20.49
C VAL A 7 8.42 8.32 -19.93
N THR A 8 8.65 8.21 -18.63
CA THR A 8 8.76 6.92 -17.94
C THR A 8 8.18 7.03 -16.54
N VAL A 9 7.59 5.94 -16.08
CA VAL A 9 7.06 5.81 -14.72
C VAL A 9 7.65 4.56 -14.09
N ASP A 10 8.13 4.68 -12.86
CA ASP A 10 8.49 3.53 -12.03
C ASP A 10 8.00 3.73 -10.59
N SER A 11 8.27 2.75 -9.73
CA SER A 11 7.95 2.83 -8.31
C SER A 11 9.04 2.23 -7.44
N TYR A 12 9.14 2.71 -6.21
CA TYR A 12 10.06 2.17 -5.21
C TYR A 12 9.44 2.24 -3.80
N GLN A 13 10.08 1.58 -2.83
CA GLN A 13 9.66 1.58 -1.43
C GLN A 13 10.56 2.50 -0.60
N ALA A 14 9.96 3.48 0.07
CA ALA A 14 10.66 4.48 0.88
C ALA A 14 10.15 4.49 2.33
N PHE A 15 10.88 5.13 3.24
CA PHE A 15 10.30 5.52 4.53
C PHE A 15 9.27 6.62 4.31
N PRO A 16 8.14 6.63 5.05
CA PRO A 16 7.10 7.63 4.85
C PRO A 16 7.59 9.02 5.24
N VAL A 17 7.19 10.03 4.45
CA VAL A 17 7.47 11.44 4.72
C VAL A 17 6.25 12.10 5.35
N ARG A 18 6.41 12.66 6.54
CA ARG A 18 5.33 13.38 7.23
C ARG A 18 4.78 14.51 6.36
N GLY A 19 3.46 14.59 6.26
CA GLY A 19 2.75 15.59 5.43
C GLY A 19 2.48 15.13 3.99
N TYR A 20 3.17 14.10 3.49
CA TYR A 20 2.95 13.54 2.15
C TYR A 20 2.47 12.09 2.18
N ASP A 21 2.91 11.32 3.18
CA ASP A 21 2.56 9.91 3.35
C ASP A 21 1.80 9.65 4.66
N ILE A 22 1.14 8.50 4.68
CA ILE A 22 0.55 7.94 5.89
C ILE A 22 1.66 7.30 6.72
N CYS A 23 1.87 7.79 7.94
CA CYS A 23 2.93 7.29 8.83
C CYS A 23 2.42 6.25 9.86
N TYR A 24 1.12 6.14 10.05
CA TYR A 24 0.50 5.26 11.04
C TYR A 24 -0.74 4.58 10.45
N SER A 25 -0.89 3.27 10.69
CA SER A 25 -2.06 2.51 10.26
C SER A 25 -3.01 2.32 11.43
N ASP A 26 -4.15 3.02 11.42
CA ASP A 26 -5.22 2.85 12.42
C ASP A 26 -5.80 1.43 12.40
N PHE A 27 -5.75 0.78 11.23
CA PHE A 27 -6.21 -0.60 11.08
C PHE A 27 -5.33 -1.58 11.85
N ARG A 28 -4.02 -1.34 11.88
CA ARG A 28 -3.03 -2.18 12.58
C ARG A 28 -2.70 -1.71 13.99
N GLY A 29 -2.92 -0.44 14.30
CA GLY A 29 -2.44 0.18 15.53
C GLY A 29 -0.91 0.30 15.58
N SER A 30 -0.24 0.42 14.43
CA SER A 30 1.23 0.48 14.35
C SER A 30 1.73 1.52 13.33
N GLU A 31 2.98 1.95 13.52
CA GLU A 31 3.68 2.77 12.53
C GLU A 31 3.89 2.01 11.20
N ILE A 32 3.98 2.78 10.12
CA ILE A 32 4.27 2.29 8.78
C ILE A 32 5.74 2.57 8.47
N TYR A 33 6.52 1.54 8.16
CA TYR A 33 7.95 1.69 7.89
C TYR A 33 8.29 1.82 6.40
N LYS A 34 7.41 1.35 5.52
CA LYS A 34 7.60 1.41 4.07
C LYS A 34 6.31 1.81 3.36
N VAL A 35 6.43 2.74 2.42
CA VAL A 35 5.35 3.21 1.54
C VAL A 35 5.79 3.17 0.08
N PRO A 36 4.86 2.88 -0.85
CA PRO A 36 5.12 2.99 -2.27
C PRO A 36 5.21 4.47 -2.68
N VAL A 37 6.23 4.82 -3.44
CA VAL A 37 6.36 6.13 -4.09
C VAL A 37 6.50 5.90 -5.59
N ILE A 38 5.65 6.57 -6.37
CA ILE A 38 5.71 6.52 -7.83
C ILE A 38 6.62 7.66 -8.29
N ARG A 39 7.57 7.36 -9.17
CA ARG A 39 8.38 8.39 -9.84
C ARG A 39 7.93 8.56 -11.27
N VAL A 40 7.65 9.80 -11.63
CA VAL A 40 7.30 10.21 -12.99
C VAL A 40 8.45 11.03 -13.56
N PHE A 41 9.15 10.46 -14.53
CA PHE A 41 10.20 11.13 -15.28
C PHE A 41 9.60 11.73 -16.54
N GLY A 42 9.93 12.99 -16.80
CA GLY A 42 9.30 13.72 -17.89
C GLY A 42 9.99 15.02 -18.26
N VAL A 43 9.33 15.79 -19.13
CA VAL A 43 9.83 17.06 -19.65
C VAL A 43 8.74 18.14 -19.56
N THR A 44 9.09 19.33 -19.07
CA THR A 44 8.17 20.47 -19.02
C THR A 44 7.96 21.06 -20.42
N PRO A 45 6.92 21.88 -20.66
CA PRO A 45 6.75 22.58 -21.94
C PRO A 45 7.96 23.43 -22.36
N ALA A 46 8.75 23.90 -21.39
CA ALA A 46 9.98 24.65 -21.62
C ALA A 46 11.22 23.76 -21.90
N GLY A 47 11.05 22.44 -22.00
CA GLY A 47 12.14 21.50 -22.33
C GLY A 47 12.97 21.02 -21.12
N GLN A 48 12.62 21.40 -19.90
CA GLN A 48 13.37 20.99 -18.70
C GLN A 48 13.01 19.57 -18.29
N LYS A 49 14.00 18.73 -18.02
CA LYS A 49 13.79 17.38 -17.46
C LYS A 49 13.42 17.48 -15.99
N GLY A 50 12.43 16.71 -15.57
CA GLY A 50 11.97 16.65 -14.19
C GLY A 50 11.66 15.23 -13.72
N CYS A 51 11.75 15.02 -12.41
CA CYS A 51 11.30 13.81 -11.72
C CYS A 51 10.31 14.22 -10.64
N ILE A 52 9.08 13.72 -10.70
CA ILE A 52 8.04 13.97 -9.70
C ILE A 52 7.88 12.73 -8.84
N HIS A 53 7.84 12.91 -7.53
CA HIS A 53 7.50 11.85 -6.59
C HIS A 53 6.04 11.98 -6.19
N VAL A 54 5.25 10.95 -6.47
CA VAL A 54 3.84 10.89 -6.09
C VAL A 54 3.71 9.99 -4.87
N HIS A 55 3.25 10.59 -3.77
CA HIS A 55 3.10 9.98 -2.46
C HIS A 55 1.64 9.62 -2.19
N GLY A 56 1.39 8.74 -1.20
CA GLY A 56 0.04 8.36 -0.77
C GLY A 56 -0.75 7.43 -1.71
N VAL A 57 -0.13 6.88 -2.76
CA VAL A 57 -0.79 5.98 -3.72
C VAL A 57 -0.44 4.52 -3.40
N PHE A 58 -1.34 3.83 -2.70
CA PHE A 58 -1.16 2.42 -2.34
C PHE A 58 -1.81 1.50 -3.39
N PRO A 59 -1.11 0.46 -3.88
CA PRO A 59 -1.74 -0.56 -4.71
C PRO A 59 -2.77 -1.34 -3.90
N TYR A 60 -3.86 -1.73 -4.56
CA TYR A 60 -4.94 -2.49 -3.93
C TYR A 60 -5.44 -3.60 -4.84
N LEU A 61 -6.12 -4.56 -4.23
CA LEU A 61 -6.78 -5.68 -4.87
C LEU A 61 -8.16 -5.85 -4.25
N SER A 62 -9.13 -6.26 -5.07
CA SER A 62 -10.50 -6.48 -4.66
C SER A 62 -10.83 -7.96 -4.79
N VAL A 63 -11.49 -8.49 -3.78
CA VAL A 63 -11.94 -9.88 -3.70
C VAL A 63 -13.41 -9.90 -3.30
N LYS A 64 -14.16 -10.89 -3.78
CA LYS A 64 -15.57 -11.01 -3.42
C LYS A 64 -15.69 -11.30 -1.92
N TYR A 65 -16.52 -10.52 -1.24
CA TYR A 65 -16.69 -10.66 0.20
C TYR A 65 -17.11 -12.08 0.61
N LYS A 66 -18.05 -12.68 -0.12
CA LYS A 66 -18.56 -14.03 0.18
C LYS A 66 -17.56 -15.16 -0.05
N ASP A 67 -16.56 -14.95 -0.91
CA ASP A 67 -15.53 -15.96 -1.16
C ASP A 67 -14.51 -16.00 -0.01
N VAL A 68 -14.29 -14.86 0.65
CA VAL A 68 -13.36 -14.72 1.78
C VAL A 68 -14.07 -14.87 3.14
N PHE A 69 -15.34 -14.46 3.20
CA PHE A 69 -16.16 -14.42 4.41
C PHE A 69 -17.55 -15.01 4.13
N PRO A 70 -17.66 -16.34 3.94
CA PRO A 70 -18.93 -16.99 3.59
C PRO A 70 -19.99 -16.79 4.67
N ASP A 71 -19.60 -16.95 5.95
CA ASP A 71 -20.52 -16.98 7.10
C ASP A 71 -20.38 -15.77 8.06
N ALA A 72 -19.62 -14.74 7.69
CA ALA A 72 -19.35 -13.62 8.60
C ALA A 72 -20.54 -12.66 8.72
N ASP A 73 -20.93 -12.36 9.96
CA ASP A 73 -21.73 -11.20 10.32
C ASP A 73 -20.86 -9.92 10.37
N ALA A 74 -21.50 -8.74 10.32
CA ALA A 74 -20.78 -7.46 10.28
C ALA A 74 -19.82 -7.27 11.47
N LYS A 75 -20.13 -7.83 12.65
CA LYS A 75 -19.26 -7.74 13.85
C LYS A 75 -18.07 -8.69 13.80
N SER A 76 -18.22 -9.93 13.34
CA SER A 76 -17.07 -10.85 13.18
C SER A 76 -16.11 -10.42 12.06
N SER A 77 -16.61 -9.64 11.08
CA SER A 77 -15.82 -9.19 9.93
C SER A 77 -14.49 -8.52 10.30
N ARG A 78 -14.45 -7.69 11.36
CA ARG A 78 -13.22 -6.99 11.77
C ARG A 78 -12.14 -7.95 12.28
N LYS A 79 -12.52 -8.93 13.09
CA LYS A 79 -11.61 -9.96 13.60
C LYS A 79 -11.04 -10.77 12.44
N TYR A 80 -11.90 -11.23 11.53
CA TYR A 80 -11.45 -11.98 10.35
C TYR A 80 -10.53 -11.15 9.45
N MET A 81 -10.81 -9.86 9.23
CA MET A 81 -9.90 -8.98 8.47
C MET A 81 -8.51 -8.88 9.11
N GLN A 82 -8.44 -8.84 10.45
CA GLN A 82 -7.16 -8.81 11.16
C GLN A 82 -6.41 -10.14 11.04
N GLU A 83 -7.10 -11.27 11.18
CA GLU A 83 -6.52 -12.60 11.01
C GLU A 83 -5.99 -12.80 9.58
N LEU A 84 -6.80 -12.49 8.57
CA LEU A 84 -6.41 -12.55 7.16
C LEU A 84 -5.16 -11.68 6.87
N THR A 85 -5.11 -10.50 7.47
CA THR A 85 -3.97 -9.59 7.33
C THR A 85 -2.68 -10.23 7.87
N LEU A 86 -2.74 -10.85 9.05
CA LEU A 86 -1.59 -11.53 9.66
C LEU A 86 -1.14 -12.73 8.82
N ASP A 87 -2.08 -13.48 8.28
CA ASP A 87 -1.78 -14.66 7.46
C ASP A 87 -1.14 -14.27 6.12
N ILE A 88 -1.59 -13.20 5.48
CA ILE A 88 -0.96 -12.64 4.27
C ILE A 88 0.49 -12.21 4.59
N ASP A 89 0.71 -11.46 5.66
CA ASP A 89 2.05 -11.00 6.02
C ASP A 89 3.01 -12.17 6.26
N LYS A 90 2.58 -13.15 7.05
CA LYS A 90 3.36 -14.37 7.34
C LYS A 90 3.66 -15.12 6.04
N SER A 91 2.65 -15.36 5.20
CA SER A 91 2.82 -16.10 3.95
C SER A 91 3.79 -15.41 2.99
N LEU A 92 3.72 -14.08 2.88
CA LEU A 92 4.66 -13.30 2.07
C LEU A 92 6.07 -13.30 2.64
N ASN A 93 6.23 -13.22 3.96
CA ASN A 93 7.54 -13.32 4.60
C ASN A 93 8.18 -14.70 4.39
N VAL A 94 7.38 -15.77 4.48
CA VAL A 94 7.82 -17.15 4.16
C VAL A 94 8.19 -17.27 2.67
N ALA A 95 7.36 -16.76 1.76
CA ALA A 95 7.63 -16.78 0.32
C ALA A 95 8.90 -15.98 -0.04
N ALA A 96 9.16 -14.88 0.68
CA ALA A 96 10.38 -14.09 0.58
C ALA A 96 11.61 -14.75 1.25
N ARG A 97 11.49 -16.02 1.69
CA ARG A 97 12.52 -16.80 2.38
C ARG A 97 13.02 -16.16 3.68
N ASN A 98 12.15 -15.42 4.35
CA ASN A 98 12.45 -14.75 5.62
C ASN A 98 11.32 -14.96 6.63
N ALA A 99 11.13 -16.21 7.06
CA ALA A 99 10.01 -16.62 7.92
C ALA A 99 10.02 -15.96 9.31
N SER A 100 11.17 -15.52 9.81
CA SER A 100 11.29 -14.78 11.08
C SER A 100 11.02 -13.28 10.93
N SER A 101 10.75 -12.80 9.71
CA SER A 101 10.44 -11.39 9.50
C SER A 101 9.08 -11.01 10.06
N HIS A 102 9.05 -9.86 10.74
CA HIS A 102 7.82 -9.18 11.17
C HIS A 102 7.42 -8.05 10.21
N ARG A 103 7.87 -8.12 8.95
CA ARG A 103 7.53 -7.10 7.95
C ARG A 103 6.04 -7.15 7.63
N HIS A 104 5.39 -5.99 7.72
CA HIS A 104 4.02 -5.79 7.26
C HIS A 104 3.99 -5.54 5.75
N HIS A 105 3.04 -6.18 5.07
CA HIS A 105 2.82 -6.05 3.63
C HIS A 105 1.45 -5.43 3.30
N VAL A 106 0.44 -5.67 4.15
CA VAL A 106 -0.90 -5.10 3.98
C VAL A 106 -1.03 -3.80 4.77
N TYR A 107 -1.44 -2.69 4.15
CA TYR A 107 -1.69 -1.43 4.87
C TYR A 107 -3.05 -1.43 5.58
N LYS A 108 -4.12 -1.77 4.85
CA LYS A 108 -5.51 -1.71 5.30
C LYS A 108 -6.38 -2.67 4.49
N ILE A 109 -7.40 -3.25 5.11
CA ILE A 109 -8.50 -3.94 4.44
C ILE A 109 -9.79 -3.14 4.68
N ILE A 110 -10.57 -2.92 3.62
CA ILE A 110 -11.87 -2.24 3.69
C ILE A 110 -12.94 -3.07 2.99
N ILE A 111 -14.13 -3.12 3.57
CA ILE A 111 -15.32 -3.65 2.92
C ILE A 111 -15.96 -2.50 2.15
N THR A 112 -16.12 -2.68 0.85
CA THR A 112 -16.78 -1.72 -0.05
C THR A 112 -18.11 -2.31 -0.52
N LYS A 113 -19.06 -1.42 -0.87
CA LYS A 113 -20.39 -1.80 -1.39
C LYS A 113 -20.34 -1.96 -2.91
#